data_AF-A0A843EQI8-F1
#
_entry.id   AF-A0A843EQI8-F1
#
_cell.length_a   1.000
_cell.length_b   1.000
_cell.length_c   1.000
_cell.angle_alpha   90.00
_cell.angle_beta   90.00
_cell.angle_gamma   90.00
#
_symmetry.space_group_name_H-M   'P 1'
#
loop_
_entity.id
_entity.type
_entity.pdbx_description
1 polymer ?
#
loop_
_entity_poly.entity_id
_entity_poly.type
_entity_poly.pdbx_seq_one_letter_code
_entity_poly.pdbx_strand_id
1 'polypeptide(L)'
;SEFYEILNSDKKYESNSSDSYSKGIRIYEDKLPVEDEFKEIANILGLSYLDLFLHVGEDFEFLFTINEEIKNQLSEEMNYYVIGEITDDNTIEIVLSNGQIEKISSRGYQHLK
;
A
#
# COMPACT_ATOMS: atom_id res chain seq x y z
N SER A 1 4.47 -4.34 -8.34
CA SER A 1 3.95 -4.19 -6.96
C SER A 1 2.54 -3.66 -7.11
N GLU A 2 1.62 -4.15 -6.28
CA GLU A 2 0.18 -3.88 -6.38
C GLU A 2 -0.15 -2.39 -6.35
N PHE A 3 0.61 -1.59 -5.61
CA PHE A 3 0.51 -0.13 -5.61
C PHE A 3 0.70 0.50 -7.01
N TYR A 4 1.63 -0.02 -7.83
CA TYR A 4 1.80 0.45 -9.20
C TYR A 4 0.61 0.04 -10.08
N GLU A 5 0.01 -1.13 -9.85
CA GLU A 5 -1.17 -1.58 -10.60
C GLU A 5 -2.39 -0.69 -10.29
N ILE A 6 -2.55 -0.26 -9.04
CA ILE A 6 -3.57 0.72 -8.64
C ILE A 6 -3.41 2.03 -9.42
N LEU A 7 -2.20 2.61 -9.42
CA LEU A 7 -1.93 3.86 -10.13
C LEU A 7 -2.09 3.72 -11.65
N ASN A 8 -1.69 2.57 -12.23
CA ASN A 8 -1.87 2.30 -13.66
C ASN A 8 -3.34 2.14 -14.04
N SER A 9 -4.15 1.56 -13.16
CA SER A 9 -5.60 1.44 -13.34
C SER A 9 -6.25 2.81 -13.40
N ASP A 10 -5.95 3.68 -12.44
CA ASP A 10 -6.50 5.04 -12.36
C ASP A 10 -6.12 5.90 -13.58
N LYS A 11 -4.84 5.88 -13.97
CA LYS A 11 -4.35 6.56 -15.19
C LYS A 11 -5.10 6.15 -16.47
N LYS A 12 -5.51 4.88 -16.58
CA LYS A 12 -6.26 4.39 -17.74
C LYS A 12 -7.65 5.04 -17.84
N TYR A 13 -8.31 5.27 -16.70
CA TYR A 13 -9.62 5.93 -16.65
C TYR A 13 -9.52 7.45 -16.86
N GLU A 14 -8.41 8.08 -16.45
CA GLU A 14 -8.19 9.52 -16.64
C GLU A 14 -7.71 9.93 -18.05
N SER A 15 -7.40 9.00 -18.95
CA SER A 15 -6.82 9.31 -20.28
C SER A 15 -7.63 10.22 -21.24
N ASN A 16 -8.78 10.76 -20.80
CA ASN A 16 -9.54 11.81 -21.47
C ASN A 16 -9.18 13.24 -21.01
N SER A 17 -8.38 13.43 -19.95
CA SER A 17 -7.89 14.73 -19.49
C SER A 17 -6.43 14.94 -19.92
N SER A 18 -6.17 16.10 -20.51
CA SER A 18 -4.87 16.51 -21.08
C SER A 18 -3.80 16.89 -20.04
N ASP A 19 -4.01 16.55 -18.76
CA ASP A 19 -3.09 16.84 -17.66
C ASP A 19 -2.12 15.67 -17.44
N SER A 20 -0.87 15.99 -17.10
CA SER A 20 0.13 14.98 -16.76
C SER A 20 -0.31 14.23 -15.51
N TYR A 21 -0.71 12.96 -15.63
CA TYR A 21 -1.02 12.09 -14.49
C TYR A 21 0.18 12.05 -13.53
N SER A 22 0.05 12.73 -12.38
CA SER A 22 1.06 12.83 -11.33
C SER A 22 0.37 12.44 -10.02
N LYS A 23 0.29 11.13 -9.79
CA LYS A 23 -0.24 10.57 -8.56
C LYS A 23 0.75 9.57 -7.98
N GLY A 24 0.78 9.46 -6.67
CA GLY A 24 1.55 8.47 -5.93
C GLY A 24 0.79 7.97 -4.72
N ILE A 25 1.50 7.21 -3.89
CA ILE A 25 0.93 6.52 -2.75
C ILE A 25 1.88 6.69 -1.57
N ARG A 26 1.36 7.20 -0.46
CA ARG A 26 2.05 7.24 0.83
C ARG A 26 1.30 6.35 1.82
N ILE A 27 1.97 5.32 2.32
CA ILE A 27 1.48 4.48 3.42
C ILE A 27 2.23 4.77 4.72
N TYR A 28 1.68 4.34 5.83
CA TYR A 28 2.23 4.60 7.16
C TYR A 28 2.42 3.31 7.93
N GLU A 29 3.63 3.05 8.44
CA GLU A 29 3.95 1.82 9.19
C GLU A 29 3.02 1.62 10.40
N ASP A 30 2.69 2.69 11.11
CA ASP A 30 1.83 2.68 12.30
C ASP A 30 0.35 2.38 12.00
N LYS A 31 -0.07 2.48 10.74
CA LYS A 31 -1.43 2.16 10.28
C LYS A 31 -1.55 0.79 9.64
N LEU A 32 -0.45 0.06 9.46
CA LEU A 32 -0.49 -1.27 8.88
C LEU A 32 -1.18 -2.25 9.84
N PRO A 33 -2.15 -3.06 9.38
CA PRO A 33 -2.84 -4.04 10.20
C PRO A 33 -1.97 -5.29 10.41
N VAL A 34 -0.85 -5.13 11.12
CA VAL A 34 0.08 -6.22 11.42
C VAL A 34 -0.03 -6.59 12.89
N GLU A 35 -0.41 -7.83 13.15
CA GLU A 35 -0.49 -8.37 14.50
C GLU A 35 0.89 -8.45 15.17
N ASP A 36 0.93 -8.26 16.49
CA ASP A 36 2.19 -8.28 17.24
C ASP A 36 2.87 -9.66 17.19
N GLU A 37 2.09 -10.75 17.16
CA GLU A 37 2.62 -12.11 17.00
C GLU A 37 3.41 -12.27 15.69
N PHE A 38 2.94 -11.68 14.59
CA PHE A 38 3.66 -11.68 13.31
C PHE A 38 5.01 -10.98 13.42
N LYS A 39 5.05 -9.81 14.08
CA LYS A 39 6.30 -9.06 14.32
C LYS A 39 7.27 -9.84 15.20
N GLU A 40 6.76 -10.50 16.23
CA GLU A 40 7.55 -11.34 17.13
C GLU A 40 8.18 -12.53 16.38
N ILE A 41 7.39 -13.25 15.58
CA ILE A 41 7.87 -14.37 14.77
C ILE A 41 8.93 -13.91 13.78
N ALA A 42 8.67 -12.82 13.04
CA ALA A 42 9.65 -12.25 12.11
C ALA A 42 10.98 -11.93 12.82
N ASN A 43 10.91 -11.30 14.00
CA ASN A 43 12.08 -10.98 14.81
C ASN A 43 12.84 -12.23 15.30
N ILE A 44 12.14 -13.28 15.75
CA ILE A 44 12.76 -14.56 16.15
C ILE A 44 13.52 -15.20 14.98
N LEU A 45 12.99 -15.07 13.76
CA LEU A 45 13.60 -15.57 12.54
C LEU A 45 14.71 -14.64 11.99
N GLY A 46 14.92 -13.47 12.59
CA GLY A 46 15.88 -12.47 12.12
C GLY A 46 15.45 -11.81 10.80
N LEU A 47 14.15 -11.76 10.52
CA LEU A 47 13.55 -11.18 9.32
C LEU A 47 12.92 -9.82 9.62
N SER A 48 12.89 -8.95 8.61
CA SER A 48 12.14 -7.69 8.65
C SER A 48 10.66 -7.97 8.42
N TYR A 49 9.83 -7.73 9.43
CA TYR A 49 8.38 -7.93 9.29
C TYR A 49 7.77 -7.02 8.21
N LEU A 50 8.34 -5.83 8.01
CA LEU A 50 7.93 -4.91 6.95
C LEU A 50 8.26 -5.45 5.56
N ASP A 51 9.45 -6.02 5.37
CA ASP A 51 9.81 -6.64 4.08
C ASP A 51 8.90 -7.83 3.78
N LEU A 52 8.53 -8.61 4.81
CA LEU A 52 7.57 -9.69 4.67
C LEU A 52 6.21 -9.13 4.25
N PHE A 53 5.65 -8.19 5.00
CA PHE A 53 4.34 -7.59 4.72
C PHE A 53 4.23 -6.91 3.34
N LEU A 54 5.29 -6.24 2.89
CA LEU A 54 5.25 -5.45 1.63
C LEU A 54 5.59 -6.25 0.38
N HIS A 55 6.22 -7.42 0.51
CA HIS A 55 6.80 -8.14 -0.64
C HIS A 55 6.41 -9.61 -0.70
N VAL A 56 6.01 -10.21 0.41
CA VAL A 56 5.44 -11.56 0.44
C VAL A 56 3.93 -11.42 0.25
N GLY A 57 3.39 -12.15 -0.72
CA GLY A 57 1.95 -12.21 -0.96
C GLY A 57 1.32 -13.46 -0.32
N GLU A 58 0.25 -13.96 -0.94
CA GLU A 58 -0.55 -15.12 -0.48
C GLU A 58 -1.49 -14.86 0.71
N ASP A 59 -1.64 -13.60 1.13
CA ASP A 59 -2.62 -13.21 2.15
C ASP A 59 -4.06 -13.10 1.59
N PHE A 60 -4.21 -13.04 0.26
CA PHE A 60 -5.50 -12.96 -0.47
C PHE A 60 -6.43 -11.80 -0.03
N GLU A 61 -5.85 -10.73 0.49
CA GLU A 61 -6.58 -9.53 0.91
C GLU A 61 -6.83 -8.55 -0.24
N PHE A 62 -7.83 -7.67 -0.08
CA PHE A 62 -8.11 -6.61 -1.04
C PHE A 62 -7.31 -5.34 -0.75
N LEU A 63 -6.63 -4.83 -1.78
CA LEU A 63 -6.00 -3.51 -1.76
C LEU A 63 -6.68 -2.59 -2.78
N PHE A 64 -7.23 -1.47 -2.31
CA PHE A 64 -8.01 -0.56 -3.14
C PHE A 64 -7.96 0.88 -2.61
N THR A 65 -8.46 1.81 -3.42
CA THR A 65 -8.57 3.25 -3.10
C THR A 65 -10.03 3.65 -3.09
N ILE A 66 -10.39 4.56 -2.19
CA ILE A 66 -11.73 5.16 -2.12
C ILE A 66 -11.63 6.66 -1.92
N ASN A 67 -12.67 7.38 -2.34
CA ASN A 67 -12.86 8.77 -1.94
C ASN A 67 -13.28 8.80 -0.46
N GLU A 68 -12.74 9.76 0.31
CA GLU A 68 -13.08 9.97 1.71
C GLU A 68 -14.59 10.10 1.97
N GLU A 69 -15.34 10.66 1.02
CA GLU A 69 -16.79 10.83 1.13
C GLU A 69 -17.55 9.50 1.29
N ILE A 70 -17.02 8.41 0.72
CA ILE A 70 -17.65 7.08 0.72
C ILE A 70 -17.22 6.25 1.95
N LYS A 71 -16.18 6.70 2.67
CA LYS A 71 -15.56 5.97 3.78
C LYS A 71 -16.57 5.52 4.83
N ASN A 72 -17.46 6.42 5.25
CA ASN A 72 -18.46 6.14 6.29
C ASN A 72 -19.51 5.12 5.84
N GLN A 73 -19.95 5.19 4.58
CA GLN A 73 -20.90 4.23 4.04
C GLN A 73 -20.25 2.84 3.92
N LEU A 74 -19.01 2.77 3.44
CA LEU A 74 -18.32 1.50 3.28
C LEU A 74 -18.05 0.81 4.62
N SER A 75 -17.82 1.57 5.69
CA SER A 75 -17.62 1.00 7.03
C SER A 75 -18.85 0.31 7.62
N GLU A 76 -20.05 0.57 7.07
CA GLU A 76 -21.27 -0.14 7.47
C GLU A 76 -21.38 -1.52 6.80
N GLU A 77 -20.71 -1.70 5.65
CA GLU A 77 -20.82 -2.90 4.80
C GLU A 77 -19.61 -3.85 4.93
N MET A 78 -18.42 -3.31 5.21
CA MET A 78 -17.20 -4.12 5.34
C MET A 78 -16.17 -3.52 6.30
N ASN A 79 -15.37 -4.39 6.89
CA ASN A 79 -14.19 -4.01 7.66
C ASN A 79 -13.01 -3.77 6.70
N TYR A 80 -12.26 -2.69 6.91
CA TYR A 80 -11.06 -2.37 6.16
C TYR A 80 -10.13 -1.50 7.00
N TYR A 81 -8.86 -1.41 6.58
CA TYR A 81 -7.86 -0.56 7.20
C TYR A 81 -7.44 0.55 6.24
N VAL A 82 -7.45 1.80 6.72
CA VAL A 82 -6.88 2.92 5.96
C VAL A 82 -5.39 3.00 6.30
N ILE A 83 -4.57 2.44 5.41
CA ILE A 83 -3.12 2.35 5.61
C ILE A 83 -2.35 3.55 5.05
N GLY A 84 -3.00 4.42 4.29
CA GLY A 84 -2.33 5.47 3.53
C GLY A 84 -3.28 6.37 2.75
N GLU A 85 -2.70 7.12 1.83
CA GLU A 85 -3.39 8.10 0.98
C GLU A 85 -2.76 8.16 -0.42
N ILE A 86 -3.55 8.66 -1.38
CA ILE A 86 -3.06 9.06 -2.70
C ILE A 86 -2.43 10.44 -2.58
N THR A 87 -1.23 10.59 -3.13
CA THR A 87 -0.49 11.86 -3.17
C THR A 87 -0.37 12.37 -4.61
N ASP A 88 0.03 13.63 -4.79
CA ASP A 88 0.38 14.19 -6.11
C ASP A 88 1.87 13.98 -6.45
N ASP A 89 2.63 13.42 -5.50
CA ASP A 89 4.03 13.04 -5.68
C ASP A 89 4.07 11.76 -6.51
N ASN A 90 4.81 11.70 -7.62
CA ASN A 90 4.89 10.49 -8.46
C ASN A 90 5.79 9.39 -7.82
N THR A 91 5.62 9.15 -6.52
CA THR A 91 6.38 8.23 -5.68
C THR A 91 5.46 7.28 -4.93
N ILE A 92 5.97 6.08 -4.65
CA ILE A 92 5.34 5.11 -3.76
C ILE A 92 6.28 4.98 -2.56
N GLU A 93 5.80 5.32 -1.38
CA GLU A 93 6.63 5.47 -0.19
C GLU A 93 5.89 5.06 1.09
N ILE A 94 6.69 4.71 2.10
CA ILE A 94 6.24 4.43 3.46
C ILE A 94 6.86 5.45 4.42
N VAL A 95 6.03 5.96 5.33
CA VAL A 95 6.48 6.69 6.52
C VAL A 95 6.65 5.68 7.64
N LEU A 96 7.89 5.51 8.10
CA LEU A 96 8.24 4.63 9.21
C LEU A 96 7.84 5.26 10.55
N SER A 97 7.71 4.43 11.59
CA SER A 97 7.35 4.81 12.96
C SER A 97 8.37 5.77 13.58
N ASN A 98 9.61 5.78 13.08
CA ASN A 98 10.66 6.71 13.48
C ASN A 98 10.63 8.04 12.70
N GLY A 99 9.65 8.22 11.81
CA GLY A 99 9.47 9.41 10.97
C GLY A 99 10.30 9.44 9.69
N GLN A 100 11.12 8.41 9.41
CA GLN A 100 11.84 8.32 8.15
C GLN A 100 10.90 7.96 7.00
N ILE A 101 11.18 8.50 5.80
CA ILE A 101 10.42 8.19 4.59
C ILE A 101 11.29 7.30 3.70
N GLU A 102 10.77 6.15 3.33
CA GLU A 102 11.45 5.21 2.43
C GLU A 102 10.62 4.96 1.18
N LYS A 103 11.30 4.86 0.03
CA LYS A 103 10.64 4.51 -1.24
C LYS A 103 10.42 3.01 -1.31
N ILE A 104 9.19 2.61 -1.63
CA ILE A 104 8.84 1.22 -1.83
C ILE A 104 9.23 0.82 -3.25
N SER A 105 10.26 -0.03 -3.35
CA SER A 105 10.62 -0.67 -4.62
C SER A 105 9.78 -1.93 -4.83
N SER A 106 9.34 -2.19 -6.06
CA SER A 106 8.61 -3.41 -6.38
C SER A 106 9.55 -4.63 -6.31
N ARG A 107 9.39 -5.48 -5.29
CA ARG A 107 10.14 -6.74 -5.11
C ARG A 107 9.28 -8.01 -4.99
N GLY A 108 7.98 -7.91 -5.30
CA GLY A 108 7.07 -9.05 -5.23
C GLY A 108 7.40 -10.21 -6.20
N TYR A 109 6.73 -11.35 -6.00
CA TYR A 109 6.93 -12.57 -6.79
C TYR A 109 6.79 -12.33 -8.31
N GLN A 110 7.74 -12.85 -9.08
CA GLN A 110 7.74 -12.79 -10.53
C GLN A 110 8.00 -14.18 -11.11
N HIS A 111 6.98 -14.77 -11.73
CA HIS A 111 6.98 -16.19 -12.13
C HIS A 111 8.09 -16.58 -13.13
N LEU A 112 8.56 -15.63 -13.95
CA LEU A 112 9.48 -15.89 -15.08
C LEU A 112 10.74 -15.01 -15.04
N LYS A 113 11.21 -14.64 -13.85
CA LYS A 113 12.48 -13.90 -13.71
C LYS A 113 13.63 -14.80 -13.31
#